data_AF-A0A1F9M9N5-F1
#
_entry.id   AF-A0A1F9M9N5-F1
#
_cell.length_a   1.000
_cell.length_b   1.000
_cell.length_c   1.000
_cell.angle_alpha   90.00
_cell.angle_beta   90.00
_cell.angle_gamma   90.00
#
_symmetry.space_group_name_H-M   'P 1'
#
loop_
_entity.id
_entity.type
_entity.pdbx_description
1 polymer ?
#
loop_
_entity_poly.entity_id
_entity_poly.type
_entity_poly.pdbx_seq_one_letter_code
_entity_poly.pdbx_strand_id
1 'polypeptide(L)'
;MMKKRLQLGIRLLKDDGILCITIDDYEMHHLRMLIEDTLPGLELLGIAVIRNNPGGRATAKGFAVNHESAIFLGKSSKAHAGRLDRSAEQLSRYDQVDTNGPFEWANFRKHGAASDRKDRPKQFYPFYVKEDCSFRIPSMEWIPSLKKWEIHEEPDNDEVVLWPTLDEREKVWGWGAKRVQNSLDEFLVKRKNDASLQVYKKERPKGEGRLPGTWWEKTAYSSNESGTKILQKILGEGRDFPFPKSIYAVVDSLKACNIQNKSDALIVDFFAGSGTTLNAVNLLNAADSGSRQCILVTNNEVSEEEAKSQLEKGLQPGSEDWNRHGICQFVTFPRSKYTILGHRDDDSKLDGEYLTGRMVTKDKPRTFKQLGFTEGRLLSLAQRKQLVALVDKVPQSKITADMAFFVDDESPASILFDNKQADAWLEALEAQEHITDFYITTQENKSFNAIKQQIQELLGPVLVEEEGKRQMKSGFPANLEYFKLDFLDPAEVQMGRQFAAILPVLWMVAGARGPLPDAPDSHAHWLIPADCPFAVLIQERRFKDFHRHIEGRDDLTHVFIVTNSRDTFHNLREEVDAPHVVQLYKDYLENFKINFGKD
;
A
#
# COMPACT_ATOMS: atom_id res chain seq x y z
N MET A 1 -7.03 31.48 -4.99
CA MET A 1 -5.92 30.72 -5.62
C MET A 1 -6.33 29.27 -5.98
N MET A 2 -6.92 28.51 -5.05
CA MET A 2 -7.29 27.09 -5.27
C MET A 2 -8.49 26.84 -6.20
N LYS A 3 -9.52 27.71 -6.20
CA LYS A 3 -10.74 27.54 -7.02
C LYS A 3 -10.47 27.15 -8.48
N LYS A 4 -9.67 27.95 -9.20
CA LYS A 4 -9.34 27.71 -10.61
C LYS A 4 -8.57 26.40 -10.81
N ARG A 5 -7.61 26.08 -9.92
CA ARG A 5 -6.80 24.86 -9.99
C ARG A 5 -7.65 23.62 -9.82
N LEU A 6 -8.54 23.60 -8.82
CA LEU A 6 -9.47 22.50 -8.59
C LEU A 6 -10.42 22.30 -9.79
N GLN A 7 -10.98 23.39 -10.33
CA GLN A 7 -11.85 23.33 -11.51
C GLN A 7 -11.16 22.76 -12.75
N LEU A 8 -9.87 23.03 -12.94
CA LEU A 8 -9.08 22.47 -14.05
C LEU A 8 -8.66 21.02 -13.76
N GLY A 9 -8.15 20.74 -12.56
CA GLY A 9 -7.68 19.41 -12.17
C GLY A 9 -8.79 18.34 -12.25
N ILE A 10 -10.03 18.69 -11.88
CA ILE A 10 -11.18 17.78 -11.99
C ILE A 10 -11.56 17.42 -13.44
N ARG A 11 -11.12 18.20 -14.44
CA ARG A 11 -11.32 17.84 -15.86
C ARG A 11 -10.37 16.72 -16.31
N LEU A 12 -9.27 16.52 -15.60
CA LEU A 12 -8.28 15.48 -15.89
C LEU A 12 -8.66 14.12 -15.29
N LEU A 13 -9.56 14.10 -14.30
CA LEU A 13 -10.00 12.86 -13.66
C LEU A 13 -10.98 12.09 -14.56
N LYS A 14 -10.70 10.80 -14.75
CA LYS A 14 -11.66 9.81 -15.24
C LYS A 14 -12.85 9.67 -14.28
N ASP A 15 -13.97 9.13 -14.75
CA ASP A 15 -15.19 8.93 -13.95
C ASP A 15 -14.95 8.14 -12.65
N ASP A 16 -14.03 7.18 -12.68
CA ASP A 16 -13.61 6.33 -11.56
C ASP A 16 -12.37 6.87 -10.84
N GLY A 17 -11.95 8.09 -11.16
CA GLY A 17 -10.81 8.79 -10.59
C GLY A 17 -11.09 9.34 -9.20
N ILE A 18 -10.04 9.43 -8.39
CA ILE A 18 -10.10 9.94 -7.02
C ILE A 18 -9.14 11.12 -6.88
N LEU A 19 -9.63 12.22 -6.33
CA LEU A 19 -8.84 13.36 -5.88
C LEU A 19 -8.49 13.17 -4.40
N CYS A 20 -7.19 13.15 -4.10
CA CYS A 20 -6.68 13.19 -2.73
C CYS A 20 -6.07 14.57 -2.46
N ILE A 21 -6.49 15.22 -1.38
CA ILE A 21 -5.90 16.49 -0.92
C ILE A 21 -5.50 16.35 0.54
N THR A 22 -4.22 16.54 0.83
CA THR A 22 -3.74 16.69 2.22
C THR A 22 -3.78 18.15 2.63
N ILE A 23 -4.35 18.45 3.79
CA ILE A 23 -4.49 19.80 4.33
C ILE A 23 -4.37 19.78 5.85
N ASP A 24 -3.90 20.88 6.44
CA ASP A 24 -3.91 21.06 7.89
C ASP A 24 -5.28 21.56 8.38
N ASP A 25 -5.43 21.70 9.69
CA ASP A 25 -6.68 22.14 10.31
C ASP A 25 -7.03 23.60 9.98
N TYR A 26 -6.05 24.42 9.57
CA TYR A 26 -6.24 25.85 9.36
C TYR A 26 -7.12 26.14 8.14
N GLU A 27 -6.89 25.45 7.03
CA GLU A 27 -7.66 25.64 5.79
C GLU A 27 -8.66 24.52 5.47
N MET A 28 -8.75 23.48 6.31
CA MET A 28 -9.61 22.31 6.05
C MET A 28 -11.07 22.70 5.78
N HIS A 29 -11.66 23.55 6.63
CA HIS A 29 -13.06 23.94 6.51
C HIS A 29 -13.30 24.84 5.30
N HIS A 30 -12.42 25.83 5.04
CA HIS A 30 -12.52 26.68 3.86
C HIS A 30 -12.38 25.88 2.57
N LEU A 31 -11.46 24.91 2.53
CA LEU A 31 -11.28 24.02 1.39
C LEU A 31 -12.51 23.16 1.15
N ARG A 32 -13.10 22.56 2.19
CA ARG A 32 -14.33 21.75 2.04
C ARG A 32 -15.50 22.56 1.51
N MET A 33 -15.73 23.76 2.07
CA MET A 33 -16.77 24.66 1.57
C MET A 33 -16.53 25.06 0.11
N LEU A 34 -15.28 25.36 -0.25
CA LEU A 34 -14.93 25.70 -1.63
C LEU A 34 -15.19 24.53 -2.59
N ILE A 35 -14.87 23.30 -2.19
CA ILE A 35 -15.11 22.10 -3.01
C ILE A 35 -16.62 21.87 -3.18
N GLU A 36 -17.40 21.96 -2.11
CA GLU A 36 -18.86 21.78 -2.18
C GLU A 36 -19.53 22.83 -3.05
N ASP A 37 -19.10 24.10 -2.98
CA ASP A 37 -19.58 25.19 -3.84
C ASP A 37 -19.20 25.00 -5.31
N THR A 38 -17.94 24.66 -5.58
CA THR A 38 -17.39 24.74 -6.94
C THR A 38 -17.46 23.43 -7.71
N LEU A 39 -17.59 22.30 -7.01
CA LEU A 39 -17.48 20.94 -7.54
C LEU A 39 -18.53 20.01 -6.89
N PRO A 40 -19.84 20.33 -6.96
CA PRO A 40 -20.88 19.60 -6.25
C PRO A 40 -21.07 18.15 -6.72
N GLY A 41 -20.51 17.78 -7.87
CA GLY A 41 -20.56 16.40 -8.39
C GLY A 41 -19.53 15.44 -7.80
N LEU A 42 -18.64 15.91 -6.91
CA LEU A 42 -17.66 15.05 -6.25
C LEU A 42 -18.26 14.37 -5.02
N GLU A 43 -18.04 13.07 -4.91
CA GLU A 43 -18.52 12.27 -3.78
C GLU A 43 -17.43 12.13 -2.71
N LEU A 44 -17.75 12.45 -1.46
CA LEU A 44 -16.81 12.26 -0.35
C LEU A 44 -16.68 10.77 -0.03
N LEU A 45 -15.51 10.19 -0.30
CA LEU A 45 -15.22 8.79 0.02
C LEU A 45 -14.75 8.63 1.47
N GLY A 46 -14.09 9.64 2.01
CA GLY A 46 -13.64 9.66 3.40
C GLY A 46 -12.63 10.76 3.68
N ILE A 47 -12.39 10.98 4.98
CA ILE A 47 -11.34 11.86 5.48
C ILE A 47 -10.48 11.03 6.44
N ALA A 48 -9.19 10.91 6.14
CA ALA A 48 -8.24 10.24 7.00
C ALA A 48 -7.39 11.26 7.75
N VAL A 49 -7.23 11.08 9.06
CA VAL A 49 -6.30 11.84 9.89
C VAL A 49 -4.97 11.11 9.91
N ILE A 50 -3.92 11.72 9.36
CA ILE A 50 -2.58 11.16 9.26
C ILE A 50 -1.72 11.77 10.36
N ARG A 51 -1.31 10.95 11.34
CA ARG A 51 -0.35 11.37 12.38
C ARG A 51 1.06 11.48 11.78
N ASN A 52 1.35 12.64 11.19
CA ASN A 52 2.61 12.91 10.47
C ASN A 52 3.71 13.52 11.36
N ASN A 53 3.39 14.02 12.56
CA ASN A 53 4.37 14.58 13.49
C ASN A 53 4.15 14.02 14.91
N PRO A 54 4.67 12.82 15.23
CA PRO A 54 4.38 12.14 16.49
C PRO A 54 4.69 12.95 17.75
N GLY A 55 5.74 13.78 17.72
CA GLY A 55 6.15 14.64 18.85
C GLY A 55 5.28 15.89 19.02
N GLY A 56 4.48 16.23 18.02
CA GLY A 56 3.67 17.44 18.00
C GLY A 56 4.49 18.71 17.79
N ARG A 57 3.91 19.69 17.09
CA ARG A 57 4.46 21.04 16.98
C ARG A 57 3.85 21.89 18.08
N ALA A 58 4.68 22.39 18.98
CA ALA A 58 4.24 23.29 20.03
C ALA A 58 3.54 24.51 19.42
N THR A 59 2.42 24.90 20.01
CA THR A 59 1.72 26.15 19.68
C THR A 59 1.70 27.05 20.91
N ALA A 60 1.79 28.36 20.73
CA ALA A 60 1.95 29.29 21.85
C ALA A 60 0.77 29.31 22.84
N LYS A 61 -0.43 28.92 22.39
CA LYS A 61 -1.68 29.00 23.17
C LYS A 61 -2.59 27.78 23.02
N GLY A 62 -2.20 26.77 22.26
CA GLY A 62 -3.10 25.70 21.79
C GLY A 62 -2.55 24.30 22.00
N PHE A 63 -3.10 23.36 21.23
CA PHE A 63 -2.66 21.97 21.23
C PHE A 63 -1.35 21.80 20.46
N ALA A 64 -0.58 20.78 20.84
CA ALA A 64 0.57 20.35 20.06
C ALA A 64 0.07 19.62 18.79
N VAL A 65 0.16 20.29 17.64
CA VAL A 65 -0.38 19.77 16.37
C VAL A 65 0.51 18.65 15.86
N ASN A 66 -0.07 17.45 15.70
CA ASN A 66 0.67 16.22 15.40
C ASN A 66 0.16 15.47 14.15
N HIS A 67 -0.83 16.03 13.45
CA HIS A 67 -1.48 15.39 12.33
C HIS A 67 -1.84 16.37 11.22
N GLU A 68 -2.23 15.81 10.08
CA GLU A 68 -2.89 16.49 8.96
C GLU A 68 -4.08 15.64 8.48
N SER A 69 -4.97 16.23 7.70
CA SER A 69 -6.12 15.55 7.11
C SER A 69 -5.91 15.25 5.63
N ALA A 70 -6.19 14.03 5.19
CA ALA A 70 -6.27 13.62 3.79
C ALA A 70 -7.73 13.42 3.40
N ILE A 71 -8.21 14.24 2.45
CA ILE A 71 -9.59 14.22 1.96
C ILE A 71 -9.61 13.45 0.64
N PHE A 72 -10.45 12.41 0.55
CA PHE A 72 -10.61 11.57 -0.63
C PHE A 72 -11.96 11.82 -1.30
N LEU A 73 -11.93 12.25 -2.56
CA LEU A 73 -13.12 12.62 -3.34
C LEU A 73 -13.19 11.82 -4.63
N GLY A 74 -14.27 11.07 -4.81
CA GLY A 74 -14.56 10.36 -6.05
C GLY A 74 -15.16 11.29 -7.11
N LYS A 75 -14.76 11.13 -8.36
CA LYS A 75 -15.32 11.89 -9.49
C LYS A 75 -16.79 11.57 -9.77
N SER A 76 -17.20 10.34 -9.50
CA SER A 76 -18.57 9.84 -9.61
C SER A 76 -18.77 8.62 -8.72
N SER A 77 -19.98 8.07 -8.69
CA SER A 77 -20.31 6.81 -8.00
C SER A 77 -19.53 5.57 -8.48
N LYS A 78 -18.82 5.65 -9.62
CA LYS A 78 -17.88 4.59 -10.07
C LYS A 78 -16.57 4.58 -9.28
N ALA A 79 -16.25 5.68 -8.58
CA ALA A 79 -15.05 5.78 -7.77
C ALA A 79 -15.26 5.10 -6.42
N HIS A 80 -14.34 4.20 -6.06
CA HIS A 80 -14.39 3.48 -4.79
C HIS A 80 -13.03 3.51 -4.12
N ALA A 81 -13.00 3.65 -2.80
CA ALA A 81 -11.77 3.60 -2.03
C ALA A 81 -11.09 2.23 -2.21
N GLY A 82 -9.77 2.27 -2.35
CA GLY A 82 -8.94 1.08 -2.46
C GLY A 82 -8.79 0.33 -1.12
N ARG A 83 -7.68 -0.39 -0.98
CA ARG A 83 -7.40 -1.18 0.21
C ARG A 83 -6.02 -0.81 0.75
N LEU A 84 -5.87 -0.90 2.06
CA LEU A 84 -4.58 -0.81 2.74
C LEU A 84 -4.15 -2.19 3.19
N ASP A 85 -2.85 -2.42 3.28
CA ASP A 85 -2.33 -3.70 3.76
C ASP A 85 -2.72 -3.92 5.24
N ARG A 86 -2.87 -5.20 5.59
CA ARG A 86 -3.07 -5.61 6.98
C ARG A 86 -1.70 -5.66 7.68
N SER A 87 -1.63 -5.23 8.94
CA SER A 87 -0.41 -5.43 9.73
C SER A 87 -0.22 -6.91 10.09
N ALA A 88 1.00 -7.29 10.43
CA ALA A 88 1.30 -8.65 10.94
C ALA A 88 0.42 -9.00 12.15
N GLU A 89 0.20 -8.07 13.08
CA GLU A 89 -0.71 -8.25 14.23
C GLU A 89 -2.18 -8.47 13.80
N GLN A 90 -2.63 -7.82 12.73
CA GLN A 90 -3.98 -8.03 12.22
C GLN A 90 -4.13 -9.40 11.56
N LEU A 91 -3.07 -9.87 10.89
CA LEU A 91 -3.00 -11.17 10.24
C LEU A 91 -2.84 -12.30 11.26
N SER A 92 -2.10 -12.08 12.35
CA SER A 92 -1.85 -13.08 13.40
C SER A 92 -3.09 -13.51 14.16
N ARG A 93 -4.20 -12.78 14.03
CA ARG A 93 -5.51 -13.19 14.55
C ARG A 93 -6.08 -14.38 13.80
N TYR A 94 -5.71 -14.57 12.53
CA TYR A 94 -6.10 -15.70 11.70
C TYR A 94 -5.08 -16.83 11.88
N ASP A 95 -5.13 -17.46 13.05
CA ASP A 95 -4.18 -18.44 13.57
C ASP A 95 -4.42 -19.88 13.07
N GLN A 96 -5.55 -20.12 12.39
CA GLN A 96 -5.91 -21.42 11.83
C GLN A 96 -5.81 -21.40 10.31
N VAL A 97 -5.52 -22.55 9.70
CA VAL A 97 -5.44 -22.69 8.24
C VAL A 97 -6.23 -23.92 7.79
N ASP A 98 -7.00 -23.77 6.72
CA ASP A 98 -7.59 -24.91 5.99
C ASP A 98 -7.37 -24.76 4.48
N THR A 99 -8.04 -25.59 3.69
CA THR A 99 -7.94 -25.58 2.22
C THR A 99 -8.34 -24.25 1.58
N ASN A 100 -9.08 -23.39 2.29
CA ASN A 100 -9.53 -22.07 1.83
C ASN A 100 -8.67 -20.93 2.41
N GLY A 101 -7.55 -21.25 3.06
CA GLY A 101 -6.59 -20.28 3.60
C GLY A 101 -6.77 -19.96 5.09
N PRO A 102 -6.11 -18.91 5.61
CA PRO A 102 -6.10 -18.60 7.03
C PRO A 102 -7.46 -18.09 7.52
N PHE A 103 -7.82 -18.43 8.76
CA PHE A 103 -9.07 -18.04 9.42
C PHE A 103 -8.93 -17.97 10.94
N GLU A 104 -9.90 -17.35 11.59
CA GLU A 104 -10.08 -17.34 13.05
C GLU A 104 -11.47 -17.87 13.42
N TRP A 105 -11.61 -18.42 14.62
CA TRP A 105 -12.92 -18.80 15.15
C TRP A 105 -13.59 -17.61 15.84
N ALA A 106 -14.46 -16.91 15.14
CA ALA A 106 -15.24 -15.80 15.69
C ALA A 106 -16.59 -16.29 16.24
N ASN A 107 -17.10 -15.65 17.30
CA ASN A 107 -18.42 -15.99 17.84
C ASN A 107 -19.50 -15.76 16.77
N PHE A 108 -20.31 -16.77 16.49
CA PHE A 108 -21.32 -16.70 15.42
C PHE A 108 -22.58 -15.91 15.82
N ARG A 109 -22.82 -15.74 17.11
CA ARG A 109 -23.94 -14.94 17.61
C ARG A 109 -23.69 -13.48 17.24
N LYS A 110 -24.73 -12.83 16.72
CA LYS A 110 -24.60 -11.42 16.33
C LYS A 110 -24.49 -10.52 17.56
N HIS A 111 -23.55 -9.60 17.53
CA HIS A 111 -23.40 -8.52 18.50
C HIS A 111 -23.73 -7.16 17.86
N GLY A 112 -24.02 -6.14 18.67
CA GLY A 112 -24.28 -4.77 18.23
C GLY A 112 -25.69 -4.50 17.72
N ALA A 113 -25.84 -3.55 16.80
CA ALA A 113 -27.12 -3.10 16.28
C ALA A 113 -27.86 -4.19 15.47
N ALA A 114 -29.19 -4.22 15.59
CA ALA A 114 -30.06 -5.22 14.98
C ALA A 114 -29.64 -6.66 15.34
N SER A 115 -29.33 -6.92 16.61
CA SER A 115 -28.92 -8.24 17.13
C SER A 115 -30.03 -8.98 17.86
N ASP A 116 -31.20 -8.37 18.04
CA ASP A 116 -32.33 -8.99 18.73
C ASP A 116 -33.24 -9.73 17.74
N ARG A 117 -33.94 -10.76 18.22
CA ARG A 117 -34.89 -11.55 17.41
C ARG A 117 -35.91 -10.68 16.67
N LYS A 118 -36.41 -9.63 17.32
CA LYS A 118 -37.41 -8.69 16.74
C LYS A 118 -36.92 -8.03 15.44
N ASP A 119 -35.62 -7.80 15.32
CA ASP A 119 -35.03 -7.10 14.17
C ASP A 119 -34.85 -8.06 12.99
N ARG A 120 -34.53 -9.34 13.28
CA ARG A 120 -34.14 -10.36 12.30
C ARG A 120 -34.70 -11.74 12.66
N PRO A 121 -36.03 -11.93 12.63
CA PRO A 121 -36.66 -13.11 13.22
C PRO A 121 -36.33 -14.42 12.49
N LYS A 122 -36.00 -14.36 11.18
CA LYS A 122 -35.51 -15.51 10.40
C LYS A 122 -34.14 -16.04 10.86
N GLN A 123 -33.38 -15.25 11.64
CA GLN A 123 -32.05 -15.62 12.13
C GLN A 123 -32.07 -16.16 13.58
N PHE A 124 -33.25 -16.37 14.14
CA PHE A 124 -33.46 -17.01 15.44
C PHE A 124 -33.95 -18.44 15.23
N TYR A 125 -33.05 -19.42 15.32
CA TYR A 125 -33.32 -20.85 15.17
C TYR A 125 -32.35 -21.64 16.05
N PRO A 126 -32.66 -22.88 16.45
CA PRO A 126 -31.78 -23.66 17.31
C PRO A 126 -30.71 -24.42 16.51
N PHE A 127 -29.62 -24.75 17.19
CA PHE A 127 -28.71 -25.83 16.83
C PHE A 127 -29.01 -27.02 17.74
N TYR A 128 -29.03 -28.24 17.20
CA TYR A 128 -29.02 -29.46 18.00
C TYR A 128 -27.59 -29.95 18.09
N VAL A 129 -27.09 -30.13 19.31
CA VAL A 129 -25.66 -30.36 19.59
C VAL A 129 -25.50 -31.60 20.46
N LYS A 130 -24.69 -32.56 20.01
CA LYS A 130 -24.37 -33.78 20.76
C LYS A 130 -23.29 -33.54 21.82
N GLU A 131 -23.06 -34.53 22.67
CA GLU A 131 -22.06 -34.46 23.74
C GLU A 131 -20.64 -34.18 23.20
N ASP A 132 -20.29 -34.75 22.04
CA ASP A 132 -19.01 -34.57 21.33
C ASP A 132 -18.89 -33.22 20.58
N CYS A 133 -19.87 -32.32 20.75
CA CYS A 133 -20.00 -31.03 20.07
C CYS A 133 -20.23 -31.10 18.55
N SER A 134 -20.49 -32.29 17.98
CA SER A 134 -21.10 -32.37 16.66
C SER A 134 -22.50 -31.75 16.70
N PHE A 135 -22.94 -31.18 15.58
CA PHE A 135 -24.20 -30.43 15.54
C PHE A 135 -24.92 -30.55 14.21
N ARG A 136 -26.22 -30.27 14.25
CA ARG A 136 -27.10 -30.15 13.09
C ARG A 136 -28.13 -29.05 13.28
N ILE A 137 -28.78 -28.67 12.18
CA ILE A 137 -29.89 -27.73 12.18
C ILE A 137 -31.16 -28.52 11.87
N PRO A 138 -32.20 -28.48 12.74
CA PRO A 138 -33.40 -29.28 12.52
C PRO A 138 -34.16 -28.86 11.27
N SER A 139 -34.96 -29.77 10.74
CA SER A 139 -35.96 -29.47 9.73
C SER A 139 -37.00 -28.50 10.31
N MET A 140 -37.22 -27.39 9.59
CA MET A 140 -38.14 -26.34 10.02
C MET A 140 -38.72 -25.58 8.85
N GLU A 141 -39.95 -25.08 9.04
CA GLU A 141 -40.67 -24.26 8.07
C GLU A 141 -40.87 -22.84 8.62
N TRP A 142 -40.67 -21.84 7.75
CA TRP A 142 -40.86 -20.44 8.15
C TRP A 142 -42.34 -20.05 8.04
N ILE A 143 -42.97 -19.69 9.16
CA ILE A 143 -44.34 -19.19 9.19
C ILE A 143 -44.34 -17.65 9.09
N PRO A 144 -44.75 -17.05 7.95
CA PRO A 144 -44.64 -15.61 7.74
C PRO A 144 -45.56 -14.78 8.65
N SER A 145 -46.77 -15.28 8.94
CA SER A 145 -47.77 -14.60 9.77
C SER A 145 -47.31 -14.43 11.22
N LEU A 146 -46.65 -15.44 11.76
CA LEU A 146 -46.14 -15.45 13.13
C LEU A 146 -44.71 -14.91 13.25
N LYS A 147 -44.00 -14.79 12.13
CA LYS A 147 -42.56 -14.47 12.07
C LYS A 147 -41.74 -15.43 12.94
N LYS A 148 -42.04 -16.73 12.87
CA LYS A 148 -41.36 -17.78 13.64
C LYS A 148 -41.09 -19.00 12.76
N TRP A 149 -40.09 -19.77 13.15
CA TRP A 149 -39.86 -21.10 12.61
C TRP A 149 -40.74 -22.11 13.35
N GLU A 150 -41.44 -22.94 12.60
CA GLU A 150 -42.06 -24.16 13.10
C GLU A 150 -41.06 -25.30 12.90
N ILE A 151 -40.70 -25.97 13.99
CA ILE A 151 -39.71 -27.04 13.98
C ILE A 151 -40.46 -28.37 13.79
N HIS A 152 -40.06 -29.17 12.81
CA HIS A 152 -40.73 -30.42 12.45
C HIS A 152 -39.95 -31.66 12.89
N GLU A 153 -38.84 -31.45 13.60
CA GLU A 153 -37.90 -32.50 13.98
C GLU A 153 -37.49 -32.30 15.44
N GLU A 154 -37.67 -33.33 16.25
CA GLU A 154 -37.29 -33.33 17.66
C GLU A 154 -35.79 -33.63 17.83
N PRO A 155 -35.14 -33.17 18.91
CA PRO A 155 -33.76 -33.53 19.21
C PRO A 155 -33.67 -35.01 19.62
N ASP A 156 -32.54 -35.65 19.30
CA ASP A 156 -32.24 -37.00 19.78
C ASP A 156 -31.99 -37.00 21.31
N ASN A 157 -32.05 -38.17 21.96
CA ASN A 157 -31.85 -38.30 23.40
C ASN A 157 -30.47 -37.80 23.89
N ASP A 158 -29.47 -37.77 23.01
CA ASP A 158 -28.09 -37.32 23.27
C ASP A 158 -27.83 -35.88 22.80
N GLU A 159 -28.85 -35.17 22.32
CA GLU A 159 -28.75 -33.81 21.80
C GLU A 159 -29.28 -32.75 22.78
N VAL A 160 -28.57 -31.62 22.81
CA VAL A 160 -28.96 -30.42 23.55
C VAL A 160 -29.38 -29.33 22.56
N VAL A 161 -30.48 -28.64 22.86
CA VAL A 161 -30.99 -27.54 22.05
C VAL A 161 -30.29 -26.22 22.40
N LEU A 162 -29.52 -25.67 21.46
CA LEU A 162 -28.78 -24.42 21.62
C LEU A 162 -29.44 -23.28 20.84
N TRP A 163 -30.02 -22.34 21.57
CA TRP A 163 -30.60 -21.11 21.02
C TRP A 163 -29.59 -19.94 21.02
N PRO A 164 -29.73 -18.95 20.12
CA PRO A 164 -28.93 -17.72 20.18
C PRO A 164 -29.43 -16.81 21.30
N THR A 165 -29.21 -17.19 22.56
CA THR A 165 -29.57 -16.39 23.73
C THR A 165 -28.32 -15.85 24.43
N LEU A 166 -28.43 -14.70 25.07
CA LEU A 166 -27.39 -14.13 25.94
C LEU A 166 -28.07 -13.55 27.17
N ASP A 167 -27.75 -14.06 28.35
CA ASP A 167 -28.36 -13.64 29.63
C ASP A 167 -29.89 -13.58 29.52
N GLU A 168 -30.49 -14.69 29.07
CA GLU A 168 -31.94 -14.85 28.82
C GLU A 168 -32.54 -13.98 27.70
N ARG A 169 -31.76 -13.11 27.05
CA ARG A 169 -32.23 -12.28 25.93
C ARG A 169 -32.15 -13.03 24.61
N GLU A 170 -33.23 -12.99 23.84
CA GLU A 170 -33.30 -13.54 22.49
C GLU A 170 -32.48 -12.70 21.50
N LYS A 171 -31.30 -13.21 21.13
CA LYS A 171 -30.43 -12.63 20.10
C LYS A 171 -30.69 -13.29 18.75
N VAL A 172 -29.76 -13.18 17.82
CA VAL A 172 -29.83 -13.86 16.52
C VAL A 172 -28.47 -14.37 16.09
N TRP A 173 -28.48 -15.38 15.23
CA TRP A 173 -27.29 -15.83 14.52
C TRP A 173 -26.87 -14.86 13.42
N GLY A 174 -25.59 -14.88 13.03
CA GLY A 174 -25.07 -14.06 11.95
C GLY A 174 -25.67 -14.39 10.58
N TRP A 175 -26.03 -15.66 10.32
CA TRP A 175 -26.60 -16.17 9.05
C TRP A 175 -27.96 -16.83 9.25
N GLY A 176 -28.73 -16.98 8.16
CA GLY A 176 -29.99 -17.73 8.14
C GLY A 176 -29.76 -19.24 8.08
N ALA A 177 -30.72 -20.03 8.58
CA ALA A 177 -30.56 -21.46 8.78
C ALA A 177 -30.17 -22.26 7.53
N LYS A 178 -30.83 -22.02 6.39
CA LYS A 178 -30.52 -22.69 5.12
C LYS A 178 -29.07 -22.47 4.66
N ARG A 179 -28.51 -21.28 4.94
CA ARG A 179 -27.11 -20.98 4.61
C ARG A 179 -26.15 -21.75 5.52
N VAL A 180 -26.50 -21.93 6.79
CA VAL A 180 -25.70 -22.74 7.73
C VAL A 180 -25.74 -24.22 7.35
N GLN A 181 -26.93 -24.75 7.03
CA GLN A 181 -27.11 -26.14 6.56
C GLN A 181 -26.25 -26.46 5.33
N ASN A 182 -26.08 -25.50 4.41
CA ASN A 182 -25.27 -25.68 3.21
C ASN A 182 -23.76 -25.48 3.43
N SER A 183 -23.30 -25.16 4.64
CA SER A 183 -21.90 -24.82 4.93
C SER A 183 -21.53 -25.18 6.37
N LEU A 184 -21.86 -26.38 6.83
CA LEU A 184 -21.64 -26.82 8.22
C LEU A 184 -20.15 -26.83 8.60
N ASP A 185 -19.27 -27.07 7.62
CA ASP A 185 -17.81 -27.06 7.75
C ASP A 185 -17.20 -25.68 8.07
N GLU A 186 -17.98 -24.61 7.92
CA GLU A 186 -17.60 -23.24 8.31
C GLU A 186 -17.91 -22.93 9.78
N PHE A 187 -18.46 -23.88 10.54
CA PHE A 187 -18.90 -23.71 11.91
C PHE A 187 -18.28 -24.74 12.86
N LEU A 188 -18.21 -24.35 14.12
CA LEU A 188 -17.72 -25.20 15.20
C LEU A 188 -18.49 -24.87 16.47
N VAL A 189 -18.96 -25.89 17.17
CA VAL A 189 -19.49 -25.73 18.52
C VAL A 189 -18.38 -26.07 19.51
N LYS A 190 -18.18 -25.21 20.50
CA LYS A 190 -17.25 -25.48 21.62
C LYS A 190 -17.96 -25.32 22.94
N ARG A 191 -17.58 -26.13 23.90
CA ARG A 191 -17.95 -25.98 25.31
C ARG A 191 -16.94 -25.08 26.00
N LYS A 192 -17.42 -24.07 26.73
CA LYS A 192 -16.59 -23.21 27.58
C LYS A 192 -16.33 -23.86 28.94
N ASN A 193 -15.41 -23.28 29.70
CA ASN A 193 -15.04 -23.73 31.05
C ASN A 193 -16.22 -23.72 32.04
N ASP A 194 -17.22 -22.87 31.81
CA ASP A 194 -18.49 -22.81 32.55
C ASP A 194 -19.54 -23.83 32.07
N ALA A 195 -19.12 -24.81 31.26
CA ALA A 195 -19.94 -25.80 30.56
C ALA A 195 -20.92 -25.25 29.51
N SER A 196 -20.94 -23.93 29.26
CA SER A 196 -21.83 -23.32 28.26
C SER A 196 -21.37 -23.64 26.83
N LEU A 197 -22.33 -23.95 25.94
CA LEU A 197 -22.05 -24.18 24.52
C LEU A 197 -22.07 -22.85 23.75
N GLN A 198 -21.07 -22.65 22.89
CA GLN A 198 -21.03 -21.51 21.98
C GLN A 198 -20.76 -21.97 20.55
N VAL A 199 -21.46 -21.34 19.61
CA VAL A 199 -21.25 -21.54 18.17
C VAL A 199 -20.25 -20.51 17.67
N TYR A 200 -19.22 -21.01 16.99
CA TYR A 200 -18.20 -20.23 16.32
C TYR A 200 -18.31 -20.43 14.81
N LYS A 201 -17.80 -19.46 14.08
CA LYS A 201 -17.74 -19.45 12.63
C LYS A 201 -16.34 -19.09 12.18
N LYS A 202 -15.87 -19.71 11.10
CA LYS A 202 -14.65 -19.28 10.41
C LYS A 202 -14.82 -17.85 9.90
N GLU A 203 -14.00 -16.95 10.41
CA GLU A 203 -13.86 -15.59 9.91
C GLU A 203 -12.51 -15.47 9.19
N ARG A 204 -12.56 -14.99 7.95
CA ARG A 204 -11.39 -14.95 7.05
C ARG A 204 -11.04 -13.51 6.69
N PRO A 205 -9.77 -13.23 6.34
CA PRO A 205 -9.41 -11.95 5.75
C PRO A 205 -10.24 -11.67 4.49
N LYS A 206 -11.09 -10.65 4.52
CA LYS A 206 -11.91 -10.28 3.36
C LYS A 206 -11.09 -9.53 2.32
N GLY A 207 -10.85 -10.17 1.17
CA GLY A 207 -10.14 -9.58 0.02
C GLY A 207 -8.67 -9.23 0.30
N GLU A 208 -8.01 -8.70 -0.71
CA GLU A 208 -6.63 -8.22 -0.63
C GLU A 208 -6.60 -6.90 0.15
N GLY A 209 -6.12 -6.94 1.40
CA GLY A 209 -6.09 -5.79 2.30
C GLY A 209 -7.43 -5.42 2.95
N ARG A 210 -7.44 -4.33 3.71
CA ARG A 210 -8.56 -3.80 4.47
C ARG A 210 -9.05 -2.47 3.91
N LEU A 211 -10.30 -2.12 4.21
CA LEU A 211 -10.76 -0.76 4.01
C LEU A 211 -9.88 0.22 4.83
N PRO A 212 -9.53 1.38 4.26
CA PRO A 212 -8.86 2.42 5.02
C PRO A 212 -9.75 2.87 6.19
N GLY A 213 -9.18 2.88 7.40
CA GLY A 213 -9.82 3.55 8.54
C GLY A 213 -9.65 5.06 8.41
N THR A 214 -10.30 5.85 9.26
CA THR A 214 -10.15 7.31 9.27
C THR A 214 -9.01 7.80 10.18
N TRP A 215 -8.37 6.92 10.95
CA TRP A 215 -7.20 7.21 11.77
C TRP A 215 -5.98 6.46 11.23
N TRP A 216 -4.96 7.20 10.80
CA TRP A 216 -3.78 6.67 10.14
C TRP A 216 -2.53 6.95 10.98
N GLU A 217 -2.00 5.88 11.55
CA GLU A 217 -0.86 5.95 12.45
C GLU A 217 0.12 4.82 12.15
N LYS A 218 1.29 5.21 11.63
CA LYS A 218 2.45 4.36 11.44
C LYS A 218 3.68 5.21 11.74
N THR A 219 4.72 4.61 12.33
CA THR A 219 6.01 5.30 12.51
C THR A 219 6.56 5.83 11.17
N ALA A 220 6.32 5.08 10.10
CA ALA A 220 6.66 5.43 8.72
C ALA A 220 5.93 6.69 8.18
N TYR A 221 4.84 7.15 8.80
CA TYR A 221 4.17 8.39 8.36
C TYR A 221 4.82 9.66 8.89
N SER A 222 5.79 9.55 9.80
CA SER A 222 6.51 10.69 10.34
C SER A 222 7.21 11.47 9.22
N SER A 223 6.87 12.76 9.07
CA SER A 223 7.51 13.66 8.10
C SER A 223 9.00 13.86 8.42
N ASN A 224 9.41 13.76 9.68
CA ASN A 224 10.82 13.87 10.06
C ASN A 224 11.60 12.61 9.66
N GLU A 225 11.09 11.43 10.04
CA GLU A 225 11.79 10.16 9.83
C GLU A 225 11.74 9.70 8.37
N SER A 226 10.57 9.80 7.74
CA SER A 226 10.31 9.26 6.41
C SER A 226 10.08 10.32 5.34
N GLY A 227 10.13 11.61 5.70
CA GLY A 227 10.22 12.73 4.78
C GLY A 227 11.64 13.28 4.78
N THR A 228 12.01 14.05 5.81
CA THR A 228 13.26 14.82 5.90
C THR A 228 14.50 13.95 5.85
N LYS A 229 14.62 12.92 6.70
CA LYS A 229 15.82 12.06 6.70
C LYS A 229 15.99 11.28 5.40
N ILE A 230 14.89 10.81 4.80
CA ILE A 230 14.94 10.15 3.49
C ILE A 230 15.38 11.14 2.40
N LEU A 231 14.83 12.36 2.40
CA LEU A 231 15.21 13.39 1.44
C LEU A 231 16.69 13.78 1.58
N GLN A 232 17.20 13.95 2.80
CA GLN A 232 18.62 14.24 3.05
C GLN A 232 19.52 13.12 2.53
N LYS A 233 19.15 11.85 2.73
CA LYS A 233 19.86 10.71 2.11
C LYS A 233 19.80 10.74 0.59
N ILE A 234 18.75 11.29 -0.01
CA ILE A 234 18.58 11.40 -1.46
C ILE A 234 19.29 12.63 -2.04
N LEU A 235 19.42 13.74 -1.33
CA LEU A 235 20.01 14.97 -1.86
C LEU A 235 21.47 15.19 -1.45
N GLY A 236 21.90 14.57 -0.36
CA GLY A 236 23.19 14.86 0.29
C GLY A 236 23.07 16.04 1.28
N GLU A 237 24.20 16.35 1.93
CA GLU A 237 24.27 17.47 2.88
C GLU A 237 24.14 18.83 2.15
N GLY A 238 23.50 19.80 2.80
CA GLY A 238 23.40 21.19 2.30
C GLY A 238 22.24 21.48 1.35
N ARG A 239 21.36 20.51 1.06
CA ARG A 239 20.13 20.72 0.28
C ARG A 239 18.88 20.45 1.12
N ASP A 240 18.56 21.40 1.99
CA ASP A 240 17.40 21.29 2.87
C ASP A 240 16.10 21.71 2.17
N PHE A 241 15.03 20.97 2.44
CA PHE A 241 13.68 21.34 2.07
C PHE A 241 12.79 21.17 3.30
N PRO A 242 12.05 22.22 3.70
CA PRO A 242 11.22 22.15 4.89
C PRO A 242 9.97 21.29 4.63
N PHE A 243 9.66 20.40 5.56
CA PHE A 243 8.41 19.64 5.63
C PHE A 243 8.05 18.78 4.39
N PRO A 244 8.97 17.97 3.83
CA PRO A 244 8.61 17.01 2.79
C PRO A 244 7.61 15.99 3.35
N LYS A 245 6.62 15.61 2.53
CA LYS A 245 5.69 14.52 2.88
C LYS A 245 6.45 13.21 3.05
N SER A 246 6.01 12.38 3.99
CA SER A 246 6.48 11.00 4.09
C SER A 246 6.13 10.24 2.81
N ILE A 247 7.10 9.54 2.23
CA ILE A 247 6.89 8.66 1.07
C ILE A 247 5.81 7.61 1.37
N TYR A 248 5.79 7.06 2.59
CA TYR A 248 4.86 5.99 2.96
C TYR A 248 3.43 6.49 3.20
N ALA A 249 3.28 7.73 3.67
CA ALA A 249 1.97 8.37 3.74
C ALA A 249 1.37 8.59 2.34
N VAL A 250 2.22 8.98 1.37
CA VAL A 250 1.81 9.13 -0.03
C VAL A 250 1.48 7.78 -0.68
N VAL A 251 2.30 6.74 -0.44
CA VAL A 251 2.01 5.36 -0.90
C VAL A 251 0.63 4.90 -0.45
N ASP A 252 0.31 5.02 0.84
CA ASP A 252 -0.98 4.57 1.36
C ASP A 252 -2.14 5.48 0.92
N SER A 253 -1.88 6.77 0.68
CA SER A 253 -2.87 7.67 0.05
C SER A 253 -3.19 7.25 -1.38
N LEU A 254 -2.18 6.85 -2.17
CA LEU A 254 -2.38 6.33 -3.53
C LEU A 254 -3.11 4.97 -3.50
N LYS A 255 -2.78 4.08 -2.56
CA LYS A 255 -3.53 2.82 -2.36
C LYS A 255 -4.99 3.08 -1.98
N ALA A 256 -5.26 4.05 -1.11
CA ALA A 256 -6.62 4.49 -0.79
C ALA A 256 -7.36 5.09 -2.00
N CYS A 257 -6.63 5.70 -2.95
CA CYS A 257 -7.14 6.10 -4.27
C CYS A 257 -7.34 4.93 -5.25
N ASN A 258 -7.32 3.69 -4.78
CA ASN A 258 -7.58 2.47 -5.55
C ASN A 258 -6.58 2.23 -6.69
N ILE A 259 -5.33 2.67 -6.52
CA ILE A 259 -4.29 2.51 -7.54
C ILE A 259 -3.81 1.05 -7.69
N GLN A 260 -4.06 0.20 -6.69
CA GLN A 260 -3.67 -1.22 -6.71
C GLN A 260 -4.39 -1.98 -7.85
N ASN A 261 -5.63 -1.60 -8.16
CA ASN A 261 -6.42 -2.18 -9.25
C ASN A 261 -6.22 -1.46 -10.59
N LYS A 262 -5.24 -0.55 -10.67
CA LYS A 262 -4.95 0.29 -11.84
C LYS A 262 -3.44 0.33 -12.08
N SER A 263 -2.90 -0.78 -12.59
CA SER A 263 -1.47 -0.97 -12.80
C SER A 263 -0.87 0.01 -13.82
N ASP A 264 -1.67 0.65 -14.67
CA ASP A 264 -1.29 1.59 -15.72
C ASP A 264 -1.82 3.02 -15.46
N ALA A 265 -2.23 3.31 -14.23
CA ALA A 265 -2.84 4.60 -13.90
C ALA A 265 -1.91 5.79 -14.17
N LEU A 266 -2.52 6.92 -14.55
CA LEU A 266 -1.88 8.24 -14.58
C LEU A 266 -2.14 8.99 -13.28
N ILE A 267 -1.07 9.35 -12.57
CA ILE A 267 -1.09 10.15 -11.34
C ILE A 267 -0.64 11.57 -11.68
N VAL A 268 -1.43 12.57 -11.31
CA VAL A 268 -1.08 13.98 -11.50
C VAL A 268 -0.99 14.66 -10.14
N ASP A 269 0.18 15.22 -9.82
CA ASP A 269 0.41 16.03 -8.64
C ASP A 269 0.82 17.43 -9.08
N PHE A 270 -0.13 18.37 -8.99
CA PHE A 270 0.08 19.76 -9.39
C PHE A 270 0.55 20.68 -8.26
N PHE A 271 1.00 20.09 -7.14
CA PHE A 271 1.70 20.75 -6.03
C PHE A 271 2.87 19.85 -5.57
N ALA A 272 3.74 19.49 -6.51
CA ALA A 272 4.71 18.41 -6.29
C ALA A 272 5.70 18.66 -5.15
N GLY A 273 6.03 19.93 -4.85
CA GLY A 273 6.98 20.30 -3.80
C GLY A 273 8.30 19.54 -3.99
N SER A 274 8.73 18.76 -3.01
CA SER A 274 9.96 17.97 -3.14
C SER A 274 9.92 16.80 -4.14
N GLY A 275 8.78 16.48 -4.76
CA GLY A 275 8.64 15.37 -5.71
C GLY A 275 8.37 14.01 -5.05
N THR A 276 7.82 13.98 -3.83
CA THR A 276 7.54 12.73 -3.10
C THR A 276 6.61 11.79 -3.86
N THR A 277 5.63 12.33 -4.61
CA THR A 277 4.63 11.54 -5.33
C THR A 277 5.24 10.64 -6.41
N LEU A 278 6.17 11.15 -7.23
CA LEU A 278 6.87 10.33 -8.22
C LEU A 278 7.67 9.21 -7.55
N ASN A 279 8.36 9.51 -6.46
CA ASN A 279 9.13 8.52 -5.71
C ASN A 279 8.22 7.41 -5.13
N ALA A 280 7.03 7.75 -4.65
CA ALA A 280 6.03 6.79 -4.18
C ALA A 280 5.45 5.94 -5.33
N VAL A 281 5.18 6.54 -6.49
CA VAL A 281 4.72 5.81 -7.69
C VAL A 281 5.77 4.81 -8.17
N ASN A 282 7.04 5.21 -8.23
CA ASN A 282 8.14 4.32 -8.59
C ASN A 282 8.29 3.16 -7.60
N LEU A 283 8.12 3.42 -6.30
CA LEU A 283 8.14 2.38 -5.28
C LEU A 283 6.97 1.40 -5.43
N LEU A 284 5.77 1.88 -5.74
CA LEU A 284 4.60 1.05 -6.02
C LEU A 284 4.82 0.17 -7.25
N ASN A 285 5.24 0.75 -8.38
CA ASN A 285 5.53 0.00 -9.61
C ASN A 285 6.61 -1.06 -9.41
N ALA A 286 7.67 -0.74 -8.66
CA ALA A 286 8.71 -1.72 -8.34
C ALA A 286 8.22 -2.81 -7.39
N ALA A 287 7.29 -2.48 -6.49
CA ALA A 287 6.70 -3.45 -5.58
C ALA A 287 5.75 -4.39 -6.33
N ASP A 288 4.84 -3.89 -7.17
CA ASP A 288 3.75 -4.65 -7.77
C ASP A 288 3.84 -4.91 -9.28
N SER A 289 4.98 -4.60 -9.88
CA SER A 289 5.21 -4.72 -11.32
C SER A 289 4.23 -3.89 -12.17
N GLY A 290 3.66 -2.83 -11.60
CA GLY A 290 2.86 -1.87 -12.34
C GLY A 290 3.67 -0.98 -13.29
N SER A 291 2.97 -0.32 -14.20
CA SER A 291 3.46 0.63 -15.19
C SER A 291 2.78 2.00 -15.05
N ARG A 292 2.50 2.43 -13.81
CA ARG A 292 1.83 3.70 -13.52
C ARG A 292 2.72 4.87 -13.90
N GLN A 293 2.12 5.93 -14.43
CA GLN A 293 2.80 7.14 -14.85
C GLN A 293 2.53 8.28 -13.86
N CYS A 294 3.48 9.20 -13.73
CA CYS A 294 3.34 10.34 -12.84
C CYS A 294 3.71 11.65 -13.55
N ILE A 295 2.82 12.64 -13.47
CA ILE A 295 3.07 14.01 -13.92
C ILE A 295 3.15 14.91 -12.68
N LEU A 296 4.31 15.53 -12.48
CA LEU A 296 4.54 16.50 -11.42
C LEU A 296 4.49 17.92 -12.00
N VAL A 297 3.77 18.82 -11.33
CA VAL A 297 3.81 20.26 -11.62
C VAL A 297 4.20 21.00 -10.35
N THR A 298 5.24 21.83 -10.46
CA THR A 298 5.69 22.71 -9.38
C THR A 298 6.23 24.00 -9.96
N ASN A 299 6.21 25.06 -9.17
CA ASN A 299 6.92 26.30 -9.49
C ASN A 299 8.40 26.17 -9.09
N ASN A 300 9.26 26.97 -9.72
CA ASN A 300 10.66 27.10 -9.34
C ASN A 300 10.87 28.31 -8.42
N GLU A 301 10.05 28.41 -7.37
CA GLU A 301 10.14 29.52 -6.42
C GLU A 301 11.40 29.41 -5.56
N VAL A 302 11.96 30.56 -5.19
CA VAL A 302 13.07 30.68 -4.23
C VAL A 302 12.46 31.17 -2.92
N SER A 303 12.85 30.58 -1.79
CA SER A 303 12.33 31.00 -0.48
C SER A 303 12.70 32.45 -0.17
N GLU A 304 11.96 33.14 0.69
CA GLU A 304 12.24 34.54 1.01
C GLU A 304 13.65 34.75 1.60
N GLU A 305 14.08 33.84 2.47
CA GLU A 305 15.41 33.86 3.07
C GLU A 305 16.52 33.69 2.03
N GLU A 306 16.34 32.71 1.14
CA GLU A 306 17.30 32.41 0.08
C GLU A 306 17.31 33.54 -0.97
N ALA A 307 16.14 34.09 -1.30
CA ALA A 307 16.02 35.24 -2.19
C ALA A 307 16.78 36.45 -1.66
N LYS A 308 16.69 36.72 -0.35
CA LYS A 308 17.47 37.79 0.29
C LYS A 308 18.98 37.52 0.20
N SER A 309 19.42 36.29 0.51
CA SER A 309 20.83 35.90 0.39
C SER A 309 21.36 36.06 -1.04
N GLN A 310 20.58 35.70 -2.04
CA GLN A 310 20.98 35.79 -3.44
C GLN A 310 21.04 37.22 -3.96
N LEU A 311 20.10 38.07 -3.55
CA LEU A 311 20.15 39.50 -3.87
C LEU A 311 21.39 40.15 -3.27
N GLU A 312 21.78 39.79 -2.03
CA GLU A 312 23.02 40.25 -1.39
C GLU A 312 24.28 39.77 -2.16
N LYS A 313 24.20 38.59 -2.80
CA LYS A 313 25.25 38.07 -3.70
C LYS A 313 25.21 38.68 -5.12
N GLY A 314 24.28 39.61 -5.39
CA GLY A 314 24.15 40.29 -6.69
C GLY A 314 23.45 39.48 -7.78
N LEU A 315 22.83 38.35 -7.43
CA LEU A 315 22.04 37.55 -8.38
C LEU A 315 20.69 38.21 -8.66
N GLN A 316 20.28 38.19 -9.92
CA GLN A 316 19.01 38.76 -10.36
C GLN A 316 17.91 37.69 -10.42
N PRO A 317 16.70 37.99 -9.91
CA PRO A 317 15.54 37.11 -10.08
C PRO A 317 15.32 36.72 -11.54
N GLY A 318 15.23 35.41 -11.79
CA GLY A 318 15.00 34.85 -13.12
C GLY A 318 16.27 34.53 -13.91
N SER A 319 17.46 34.90 -13.44
CA SER A 319 18.72 34.43 -14.03
C SER A 319 18.87 32.91 -13.88
N GLU A 320 19.74 32.30 -14.69
CA GLU A 320 20.01 30.86 -14.58
C GLU A 320 20.52 30.48 -13.18
N ASP A 321 21.46 31.26 -12.63
CA ASP A 321 22.00 31.04 -11.30
C ASP A 321 20.95 31.21 -10.19
N TRP A 322 20.01 32.14 -10.34
CA TRP A 322 18.86 32.26 -9.43
C TRP A 322 17.98 31.02 -9.48
N ASN A 323 17.66 30.56 -10.69
CA ASN A 323 16.78 29.43 -10.91
C ASN A 323 17.36 28.12 -10.35
N ARG A 324 18.69 27.96 -10.29
CA ARG A 324 19.35 26.77 -9.70
C ARG A 324 19.03 26.55 -8.22
N HIS A 325 18.63 27.61 -7.53
CA HIS A 325 18.25 27.57 -6.12
C HIS A 325 16.74 27.48 -5.89
N GLY A 326 15.94 27.55 -6.97
CA GLY A 326 14.50 27.38 -6.86
C GLY A 326 14.11 25.94 -6.52
N ILE A 327 12.97 25.74 -5.85
CA ILE A 327 12.52 24.43 -5.35
C ILE A 327 12.52 23.35 -6.44
N CYS A 328 12.17 23.71 -7.67
CA CYS A 328 12.12 22.76 -8.78
C CYS A 328 13.51 22.21 -9.11
N GLN A 329 14.48 23.09 -9.37
CA GLN A 329 15.84 22.68 -9.77
C GLN A 329 16.71 22.23 -8.59
N PHE A 330 16.48 22.81 -7.40
CA PHE A 330 17.30 22.55 -6.23
C PHE A 330 16.92 21.23 -5.52
N VAL A 331 15.63 20.89 -5.52
CA VAL A 331 15.06 19.77 -4.74
C VAL A 331 14.35 18.76 -5.63
N THR A 332 13.38 19.20 -6.43
CA THR A 332 12.44 18.31 -7.14
C THR A 332 13.15 17.49 -8.22
N PHE A 333 13.93 18.15 -9.08
CA PHE A 333 14.68 17.50 -10.15
C PHE A 333 15.73 16.53 -9.60
N PRO A 334 16.62 16.95 -8.68
CA PRO A 334 17.60 16.03 -8.09
C PRO A 334 16.95 14.84 -7.39
N ARG A 335 15.89 15.04 -6.59
CA ARG A 335 15.18 13.92 -5.95
C ARG A 335 14.65 12.93 -7.01
N SER A 336 14.01 13.45 -8.05
CA SER A 336 13.43 12.62 -9.13
C SER A 336 14.52 11.84 -9.87
N LYS A 337 15.60 12.52 -10.28
CA LYS A 337 16.74 11.91 -10.98
C LYS A 337 17.45 10.87 -10.13
N TYR A 338 17.87 11.24 -8.92
CA TYR A 338 18.72 10.38 -8.10
C TYR A 338 18.00 9.14 -7.61
N THR A 339 16.70 9.24 -7.30
CA THR A 339 15.93 8.06 -6.90
C THR A 339 15.77 7.06 -8.04
N ILE A 340 15.67 7.53 -9.29
CA ILE A 340 15.62 6.69 -10.48
C ILE A 340 16.99 6.06 -10.78
N LEU A 341 18.07 6.84 -10.72
CA LEU A 341 19.42 6.35 -11.00
C LEU A 341 20.01 5.48 -9.88
N GLY A 342 19.62 5.71 -8.63
CA GLY A 342 20.25 5.10 -7.45
C GLY A 342 21.59 5.74 -7.05
N HIS A 343 21.99 6.83 -7.70
CA HIS A 343 23.18 7.61 -7.37
C HIS A 343 22.97 9.11 -7.67
N ARG A 344 23.83 9.95 -7.12
CA ARG A 344 23.86 11.40 -7.39
C ARG A 344 24.67 11.74 -8.65
N ASP A 345 24.69 13.02 -8.99
CA ASP A 345 25.48 13.56 -10.11
C ASP A 345 27.00 13.39 -9.94
N ASP A 346 27.48 13.21 -8.71
CA ASP A 346 28.88 12.91 -8.38
C ASP A 346 29.18 11.40 -8.31
N ASP A 347 28.27 10.57 -8.83
CA ASP A 347 28.29 9.11 -8.80
C ASP A 347 28.25 8.47 -7.40
N SER A 348 28.07 9.27 -6.33
CA SER A 348 27.85 8.73 -4.99
C SER A 348 26.53 7.96 -4.93
N LYS A 349 26.60 6.72 -4.45
CA LYS A 349 25.41 5.83 -4.36
C LYS A 349 24.48 6.31 -3.26
N LEU A 350 23.18 6.12 -3.47
CA LEU A 350 22.19 6.39 -2.44
C LEU A 350 22.24 5.33 -1.34
N ASP A 351 22.46 5.78 -0.10
CA ASP A 351 22.44 4.92 1.08
C ASP A 351 21.04 4.72 1.65
N GLY A 352 20.80 3.53 2.19
CA GLY A 352 19.57 3.19 2.89
C GLY A 352 18.59 2.35 2.08
N GLU A 353 17.40 2.18 2.66
CA GLU A 353 16.40 1.20 2.22
C GLU A 353 15.01 1.84 2.20
N TYR A 354 14.21 1.49 1.20
CA TYR A 354 12.76 1.71 1.17
C TYR A 354 12.03 0.50 1.73
N LEU A 355 10.96 0.72 2.49
CA LEU A 355 9.98 -0.31 2.81
C LEU A 355 9.09 -0.54 1.58
N THR A 356 8.89 -1.79 1.18
CA THR A 356 8.13 -2.11 -0.05
C THR A 356 6.64 -2.29 0.20
N GLY A 357 6.19 -2.37 1.46
CA GLY A 357 4.81 -2.71 1.82
C GLY A 357 4.45 -4.18 1.58
N ARG A 358 5.37 -5.01 1.07
CA ARG A 358 5.16 -6.46 0.88
C ARG A 358 5.82 -7.21 2.01
N MET A 359 5.10 -8.14 2.63
CA MET A 359 5.70 -9.06 3.58
C MET A 359 6.60 -10.06 2.83
N VAL A 360 7.79 -10.29 3.35
CA VAL A 360 8.71 -11.32 2.90
C VAL A 360 9.03 -12.23 4.07
N THR A 361 9.00 -13.53 3.83
CA THR A 361 9.46 -14.51 4.81
C THR A 361 10.99 -14.50 4.83
N LYS A 362 11.58 -14.33 6.01
CA LYS A 362 13.02 -14.43 6.21
C LYS A 362 13.38 -15.41 7.30
N ASP A 363 14.49 -16.08 7.09
CA ASP A 363 15.14 -16.93 8.08
C ASP A 363 15.77 -16.05 9.16
N LYS A 364 15.27 -16.16 10.38
CA LYS A 364 15.85 -15.52 11.56
C LYS A 364 16.47 -16.59 12.46
N PRO A 365 17.74 -16.46 12.86
CA PRO A 365 18.36 -17.43 13.76
C PRO A 365 17.66 -17.41 15.13
N ARG A 366 17.44 -18.59 15.71
CA ARG A 366 16.99 -18.77 17.10
C ARG A 366 18.06 -18.25 18.07
N THR A 367 17.63 -17.70 19.20
CA THR A 367 18.54 -17.17 20.22
C THR A 367 18.94 -18.29 21.17
N PHE A 368 20.24 -18.37 21.50
CA PHE A 368 20.76 -19.33 22.47
C PHE A 368 21.53 -18.60 23.56
N LYS A 369 21.17 -18.85 24.83
CA LYS A 369 21.84 -18.27 25.99
C LYS A 369 22.34 -19.39 26.91
N GLN A 370 23.65 -19.39 27.15
CA GLN A 370 24.26 -20.26 28.14
C GLN A 370 24.14 -19.61 29.52
N LEU A 371 23.59 -20.35 30.48
CA LEU A 371 23.51 -19.95 31.88
C LEU A 371 24.59 -20.68 32.68
N GLY A 372 25.84 -20.21 32.56
CA GLY A 372 27.03 -20.89 33.08
C GLY A 372 27.41 -20.60 34.54
N PHE A 373 26.53 -19.98 35.32
CA PHE A 373 26.83 -19.65 36.72
C PHE A 373 26.68 -20.85 37.67
N THR A 374 25.98 -21.91 37.26
CA THR A 374 25.83 -23.16 38.01
C THR A 374 25.28 -24.26 37.10
N GLU A 375 25.30 -25.52 37.55
CA GLU A 375 24.52 -26.57 36.92
C GLU A 375 23.04 -26.45 37.33
N GLY A 376 22.11 -26.43 36.37
CA GLY A 376 20.69 -26.17 36.67
C GLY A 376 20.05 -27.21 37.58
N ARG A 377 20.52 -28.47 37.55
CA ARG A 377 20.07 -29.53 38.48
C ARG A 377 20.29 -29.18 39.96
N LEU A 378 21.26 -28.31 40.26
CA LEU A 378 21.59 -27.89 41.63
C LEU A 378 20.78 -26.67 42.09
N LEU A 379 19.99 -26.06 41.19
CA LEU A 379 19.16 -24.92 41.53
C LEU A 379 17.94 -25.36 42.35
N SER A 380 17.76 -24.72 43.51
CA SER A 380 16.52 -24.83 44.29
C SER A 380 15.32 -24.28 43.52
N LEU A 381 14.11 -24.68 43.90
CA LEU A 381 12.87 -24.17 43.29
C LEU A 381 12.79 -22.64 43.30
N ALA A 382 13.22 -22.00 44.39
CA ALA A 382 13.24 -20.55 44.51
C ALA A 382 14.17 -19.89 43.48
N GLN A 383 15.37 -20.45 43.28
CA GLN A 383 16.34 -19.95 42.31
C GLN A 383 15.90 -20.21 40.86
N ARG A 384 15.25 -21.34 40.58
CA ARG A 384 14.67 -21.62 39.25
C ARG A 384 13.57 -20.62 38.90
N LYS A 385 12.69 -20.30 39.85
CA LYS A 385 11.65 -19.28 39.66
C LYS A 385 12.24 -17.88 39.45
N GLN A 386 13.32 -17.53 40.15
CA GLN A 386 14.03 -16.27 39.92
C GLN A 386 14.70 -16.21 38.54
N LEU A 387 15.32 -17.30 38.08
CA LEU A 387 15.89 -17.41 36.74
C LEU A 387 14.82 -17.20 35.68
N VAL A 388 13.70 -17.89 35.83
CA VAL A 388 12.53 -17.79 34.93
C VAL A 388 11.91 -16.39 34.94
N ALA A 389 11.98 -15.66 36.07
CA ALA A 389 11.53 -14.26 36.13
C ALA A 389 12.29 -13.32 35.18
N LEU A 390 13.51 -13.70 34.78
CA LEU A 390 14.36 -12.95 33.85
C LEU A 390 14.18 -13.40 32.38
N VAL A 391 13.39 -14.45 32.15
CA VAL A 391 13.08 -14.98 30.83
C VAL A 391 11.70 -14.48 30.43
N ASP A 392 11.62 -13.84 29.27
CA ASP A 392 10.36 -13.25 28.81
C ASP A 392 9.31 -14.34 28.56
N LYS A 393 8.07 -14.08 29.01
CA LYS A 393 6.89 -14.94 28.78
C LYS A 393 6.94 -16.39 29.29
N VAL A 394 7.84 -16.72 30.22
CA VAL A 394 7.81 -18.04 30.91
C VAL A 394 7.08 -17.93 32.26
N PRO A 395 5.96 -18.64 32.48
CA PRO A 395 5.20 -18.55 33.73
C PRO A 395 5.89 -19.30 34.87
N GLN A 396 6.24 -18.58 35.94
CA GLN A 396 6.86 -19.16 37.16
C GLN A 396 5.99 -20.25 37.83
N SER A 397 4.67 -20.22 37.62
CA SER A 397 3.73 -21.20 38.16
C SER A 397 3.91 -22.60 37.56
N LYS A 398 4.42 -22.70 36.32
CA LYS A 398 4.65 -23.98 35.63
C LYS A 398 5.99 -24.64 36.00
N ILE A 399 6.81 -24.00 36.84
CA ILE A 399 8.15 -24.48 37.21
C ILE A 399 8.10 -25.31 38.50
N THR A 400 8.60 -26.54 38.44
CA THR A 400 8.71 -27.47 39.57
C THR A 400 10.17 -27.78 39.93
N ALA A 401 10.40 -28.35 41.12
CA ALA A 401 11.75 -28.59 41.63
C ALA A 401 12.50 -29.66 40.84
N ASP A 402 11.78 -30.69 40.39
CA ASP A 402 12.34 -31.89 39.76
C ASP A 402 12.33 -31.83 38.22
N MET A 403 11.88 -30.70 37.66
CA MET A 403 11.78 -30.49 36.21
C MET A 403 13.16 -30.51 35.55
N ALA A 404 13.36 -31.39 34.57
CA ALA A 404 14.62 -31.46 33.81
C ALA A 404 14.72 -30.37 32.74
N PHE A 405 13.61 -30.02 32.11
CA PHE A 405 13.50 -28.98 31.10
C PHE A 405 12.09 -28.39 31.07
N PHE A 406 11.96 -27.18 30.54
CA PHE A 406 10.71 -26.47 30.35
C PHE A 406 10.44 -26.31 28.85
N VAL A 407 9.33 -26.86 28.38
CA VAL A 407 8.74 -26.69 27.05
C VAL A 407 7.26 -26.45 27.25
N ASP A 408 6.69 -25.49 26.53
CA ASP A 408 5.29 -25.09 26.69
C ASP A 408 4.74 -24.58 25.35
N ASP A 409 3.52 -24.99 25.01
CA ASP A 409 2.88 -24.69 23.73
C ASP A 409 2.58 -23.19 23.54
N GLU A 410 2.60 -22.41 24.63
CA GLU A 410 2.30 -20.96 24.60
C GLU A 410 3.54 -20.09 24.79
N SER A 411 4.64 -20.66 25.29
CA SER A 411 5.86 -19.90 25.62
C SER A 411 6.82 -19.84 24.44
N PRO A 412 7.31 -18.66 24.03
CA PRO A 412 8.34 -18.55 22.98
C PRO A 412 9.74 -18.95 23.48
N ALA A 413 9.90 -19.27 24.77
CA ALA A 413 11.17 -19.62 25.36
C ALA A 413 11.14 -21.00 26.01
N SER A 414 12.26 -21.73 25.86
CA SER A 414 12.49 -23.06 26.45
C SER A 414 13.79 -23.09 27.24
N ILE A 415 13.80 -23.88 28.33
CA ILE A 415 14.91 -23.92 29.28
C ILE A 415 15.30 -25.36 29.56
N LEU A 416 16.57 -25.71 29.36
CA LEU A 416 17.15 -26.97 29.83
C LEU A 416 17.81 -26.76 31.19
N PHE A 417 17.28 -27.39 32.24
CA PHE A 417 17.83 -27.36 33.59
C PHE A 417 18.84 -28.49 33.86
N ASP A 418 18.64 -29.66 33.26
CA ASP A 418 19.54 -30.81 33.39
C ASP A 418 20.03 -31.28 32.02
N ASN A 419 21.30 -31.03 31.73
CA ASN A 419 21.96 -31.44 30.49
C ASN A 419 21.92 -32.95 30.21
N LYS A 420 21.76 -33.78 31.25
CA LYS A 420 21.64 -35.24 31.05
C LYS A 420 20.34 -35.64 30.36
N GLN A 421 19.37 -34.73 30.33
CA GLN A 421 18.05 -34.92 29.71
C GLN A 421 17.94 -34.14 28.40
N ALA A 422 19.07 -33.80 27.76
CA ALA A 422 19.08 -33.08 26.49
C ALA A 422 18.34 -33.83 25.38
N ASP A 423 18.48 -35.15 25.28
CA ASP A 423 17.79 -35.94 24.25
C ASP A 423 16.27 -35.90 24.43
N ALA A 424 15.78 -36.11 25.66
CA ALA A 424 14.35 -36.00 25.98
C ALA A 424 13.81 -34.57 25.77
N TRP A 425 14.65 -33.56 25.98
CA TRP A 425 14.30 -32.18 25.69
C TRP A 425 14.19 -31.92 24.19
N LEU A 426 15.11 -32.44 23.38
CA LEU A 426 15.06 -32.35 21.91
C LEU A 426 13.81 -33.02 21.34
N GLU A 427 13.44 -34.20 21.85
CA GLU A 427 12.18 -34.86 21.47
C GLU A 427 10.96 -33.99 21.78
N ALA A 428 10.93 -33.36 22.96
CA ALA A 428 9.85 -32.44 23.33
C ALA A 428 9.79 -31.17 22.46
N LEU A 429 10.89 -30.83 21.76
CA LEU A 429 10.98 -29.66 20.90
C LEU A 429 10.52 -29.92 19.46
N GLU A 430 10.47 -31.17 18.98
CA GLU A 430 10.26 -31.48 17.55
C GLU A 430 9.02 -30.83 16.91
N ALA A 431 7.96 -30.59 17.69
CA ALA A 431 6.71 -29.96 17.21
C ALA A 431 6.54 -28.49 17.62
N GLN A 432 7.56 -27.87 18.21
CA GLN A 432 7.47 -26.58 18.89
C GLN A 432 8.19 -25.47 18.11
N GLU A 433 7.73 -25.23 16.88
CA GLU A 433 8.36 -24.27 15.96
C GLU A 433 8.33 -22.82 16.49
N HIS A 434 7.37 -22.50 17.36
CA HIS A 434 7.16 -21.17 17.95
C HIS A 434 8.24 -20.77 18.97
N ILE A 435 9.06 -21.71 19.45
CA ILE A 435 10.08 -21.46 20.48
C ILE A 435 11.31 -20.78 19.86
N THR A 436 11.49 -19.49 20.10
CA THR A 436 12.57 -18.69 19.53
C THR A 436 13.81 -18.59 20.41
N ASP A 437 13.66 -18.75 21.73
CA ASP A 437 14.70 -18.46 22.71
C ASP A 437 15.02 -19.68 23.58
N PHE A 438 16.28 -20.14 23.53
CA PHE A 438 16.75 -21.33 24.24
C PHE A 438 17.74 -20.94 25.33
N TYR A 439 17.47 -21.43 26.54
CA TYR A 439 18.32 -21.21 27.71
C TYR A 439 18.85 -22.54 28.20
N ILE A 440 20.17 -22.69 28.28
CA ILE A 440 20.81 -23.96 28.66
C ILE A 440 21.64 -23.71 29.91
N THR A 441 21.27 -24.33 31.03
CA THR A 441 22.00 -24.18 32.30
C THR A 441 23.18 -25.15 32.37
N THR A 442 24.32 -24.71 31.87
CA THR A 442 25.54 -25.51 31.89
C THR A 442 26.79 -24.66 31.99
N GLN A 443 27.75 -25.14 32.78
CA GLN A 443 29.08 -24.55 32.89
C GLN A 443 30.00 -24.99 31.74
N GLU A 444 29.63 -26.06 31.01
CA GLU A 444 30.45 -26.65 29.96
C GLU A 444 30.12 -26.08 28.58
N ASN A 445 31.04 -25.27 28.03
CA ASN A 445 30.87 -24.71 26.68
C ASN A 445 30.75 -25.78 25.59
N LYS A 446 31.41 -26.92 25.75
CA LYS A 446 31.33 -28.04 24.80
C LYS A 446 29.90 -28.60 24.72
N SER A 447 29.31 -28.84 25.89
CA SER A 447 27.94 -29.36 26.01
C SER A 447 26.91 -28.33 25.52
N PHE A 448 27.10 -27.05 25.84
CA PHE A 448 26.28 -25.96 25.29
C PHE A 448 26.31 -25.91 23.75
N ASN A 449 27.49 -25.94 23.15
CA ASN A 449 27.65 -25.85 21.69
C ASN A 449 27.07 -27.08 20.98
N ALA A 450 27.24 -28.28 21.55
CA ALA A 450 26.67 -29.51 20.99
C ALA A 450 25.14 -29.47 20.99
N ILE A 451 24.52 -29.12 22.12
CA ILE A 451 23.05 -29.03 22.24
C ILE A 451 22.50 -27.92 21.34
N LYS A 452 23.19 -26.76 21.28
CA LYS A 452 22.84 -25.68 20.36
C LYS A 452 22.84 -26.17 18.90
N GLN A 453 23.87 -26.90 18.49
CA GLN A 453 23.95 -27.43 17.13
C GLN A 453 22.81 -28.42 16.84
N GLN A 454 22.50 -29.32 17.77
CA GLN A 454 21.39 -30.26 17.64
C GLN A 454 20.04 -29.54 17.49
N ILE A 455 19.79 -28.48 18.26
CA ILE A 455 18.56 -27.68 18.13
C ILE A 455 18.52 -26.95 16.77
N GLN A 456 19.65 -26.45 16.29
CA GLN A 456 19.73 -25.79 14.99
C GLN A 456 19.49 -26.77 13.84
N GLU A 457 19.97 -28.00 13.95
CA GLU A 457 19.70 -29.08 12.98
C GLU A 457 18.25 -29.56 13.05
N LEU A 458 17.65 -29.59 14.25
CA LEU A 458 16.28 -30.06 14.46
C LEU A 458 15.21 -29.05 14.00
N LEU A 459 15.30 -27.81 14.48
CA LEU A 459 14.24 -26.80 14.31
C LEU A 459 14.54 -25.75 13.24
N GLY A 460 15.77 -25.72 12.72
CA GLY A 460 16.20 -24.71 11.76
C GLY A 460 16.05 -23.27 12.24
N PRO A 461 16.15 -22.29 11.32
CA PRO A 461 15.80 -20.89 11.62
C PRO A 461 14.29 -20.72 11.81
N VAL A 462 13.91 -19.64 12.48
CA VAL A 462 12.51 -19.21 12.56
C VAL A 462 12.17 -18.47 11.28
N LEU A 463 11.11 -18.88 10.61
CA LEU A 463 10.52 -18.12 9.51
C LEU A 463 9.74 -16.94 10.10
N VAL A 464 10.26 -15.72 9.89
CA VAL A 464 9.57 -14.49 10.31
C VAL A 464 9.12 -13.75 9.07
N GLU A 465 7.83 -13.43 9.02
CA GLU A 465 7.33 -12.47 8.04
C GLU A 465 7.72 -11.05 8.49
N GLU A 466 8.52 -10.38 7.69
CA GLU A 466 8.86 -8.97 7.89
C GLU A 466 8.58 -8.15 6.64
N GLU A 467 8.45 -6.83 6.80
CA GLU A 467 8.25 -5.95 5.66
C GLU A 467 9.51 -5.93 4.78
N GLY A 468 9.32 -6.26 3.51
CA GLY A 468 10.35 -6.30 2.49
C GLY A 468 11.00 -4.93 2.31
N LYS A 469 12.28 -4.97 1.97
CA LYS A 469 13.08 -3.76 1.79
C LYS A 469 13.74 -3.73 0.43
N ARG A 470 13.84 -2.53 -0.14
CA ARG A 470 14.53 -2.25 -1.40
C ARG A 470 15.69 -1.30 -1.14
N GLN A 471 16.87 -1.63 -1.63
CA GLN A 471 18.04 -0.75 -1.54
C GLN A 471 17.84 0.50 -2.40
N MET A 472 18.12 1.69 -1.86
CA MET A 472 17.97 2.95 -2.62
C MET A 472 18.93 3.02 -3.82
N LYS A 473 20.16 2.50 -3.65
CA LYS A 473 21.17 2.41 -4.72
C LYS A 473 20.75 1.58 -5.95
N SER A 474 19.69 0.78 -5.85
CA SER A 474 19.18 0.01 -6.99
C SER A 474 18.38 0.86 -7.97
N GLY A 475 18.06 2.10 -7.62
CA GLY A 475 17.27 2.98 -8.48
C GLY A 475 15.86 2.46 -8.75
N PHE A 476 15.22 3.04 -9.77
CA PHE A 476 13.95 2.58 -10.32
C PHE A 476 14.02 2.57 -11.85
N PRO A 477 13.52 1.51 -12.51
CA PRO A 477 13.46 1.46 -13.97
C PRO A 477 12.33 2.37 -14.47
N ALA A 478 12.60 3.67 -14.55
CA ALA A 478 11.65 4.68 -14.98
C ALA A 478 12.35 5.73 -15.85
N ASN A 479 11.62 6.22 -16.85
CA ASN A 479 12.05 7.39 -17.62
C ASN A 479 11.73 8.68 -16.86
N LEU A 480 12.50 9.73 -17.12
CA LEU A 480 12.31 11.05 -16.52
C LEU A 480 12.61 12.13 -17.55
N GLU A 481 11.69 13.06 -17.72
CA GLU A 481 11.85 14.21 -18.61
C GLU A 481 11.35 15.48 -17.90
N TYR A 482 12.02 16.61 -18.15
CA TYR A 482 11.68 17.88 -17.51
C TYR A 482 11.12 18.86 -18.51
N PHE A 483 9.94 19.39 -18.21
CA PHE A 483 9.27 20.36 -19.05
C PHE A 483 9.29 21.73 -18.41
N LYS A 484 9.71 22.73 -19.18
CA LYS A 484 9.46 24.13 -18.86
C LYS A 484 8.27 24.58 -19.71
N LEU A 485 7.22 25.07 -19.04
CA LEU A 485 6.13 25.76 -19.73
C LEU A 485 6.64 27.12 -20.20
N ASP A 486 6.76 27.27 -21.52
CA ASP A 486 7.23 28.50 -22.17
C ASP A 486 6.38 28.81 -23.41
N PHE A 487 6.50 30.03 -23.93
CA PHE A 487 5.85 30.43 -25.17
C PHE A 487 6.78 30.21 -26.35
N LEU A 488 6.28 29.52 -27.38
CA LEU A 488 6.98 29.38 -28.66
C LEU A 488 6.57 30.49 -29.62
N ASP A 489 7.48 30.87 -30.52
CA ASP A 489 7.18 31.82 -31.59
C ASP A 489 6.16 31.21 -32.56
N PRO A 490 4.96 31.81 -32.74
CA PRO A 490 3.93 31.30 -33.64
C PRO A 490 4.41 31.11 -35.09
N ALA A 491 5.30 31.96 -35.60
CA ALA A 491 5.81 31.86 -36.95
C ALA A 491 6.71 30.63 -37.12
N GLU A 492 7.57 30.35 -36.15
CA GLU A 492 8.44 29.16 -36.16
C GLU A 492 7.63 27.86 -36.00
N VAL A 493 6.54 27.90 -35.23
CA VAL A 493 5.57 26.80 -35.13
C VAL A 493 4.89 26.56 -36.48
N GLN A 494 4.39 27.61 -37.14
CA GLN A 494 3.74 27.51 -38.45
C GLN A 494 4.67 26.98 -39.56
N MET A 495 5.97 27.30 -39.49
CA MET A 495 6.96 26.76 -40.41
C MET A 495 7.38 25.31 -40.10
N GLY A 496 6.79 24.68 -39.08
CA GLY A 496 7.09 23.30 -38.70
C GLY A 496 8.46 23.11 -38.04
N ARG A 497 9.18 24.20 -37.74
CA ARG A 497 10.55 24.18 -37.19
C ARG A 497 10.61 23.83 -35.71
N GLN A 498 9.46 23.83 -35.04
CA GLN A 498 9.31 23.53 -33.62
C GLN A 498 8.85 22.09 -33.33
N PHE A 499 9.01 21.16 -34.28
CA PHE A 499 8.63 19.74 -34.05
C PHE A 499 9.37 19.14 -32.85
N ALA A 500 10.64 19.48 -32.66
CA ALA A 500 11.44 19.06 -31.51
C ALA A 500 10.78 19.43 -30.16
N ALA A 501 10.08 20.57 -30.09
CA ALA A 501 9.44 21.03 -28.87
C ALA A 501 8.19 20.21 -28.50
N ILE A 502 7.54 19.56 -29.47
CA ILE A 502 6.32 18.76 -29.23
C ILE A 502 6.59 17.25 -29.15
N LEU A 503 7.74 16.79 -29.66
CA LEU A 503 8.09 15.37 -29.71
C LEU A 503 8.00 14.67 -28.33
N PRO A 504 8.50 15.27 -27.22
CA PRO A 504 8.34 14.66 -25.91
C PRO A 504 6.88 14.48 -25.48
N VAL A 505 5.98 15.36 -25.92
CA VAL A 505 4.55 15.25 -25.63
C VAL A 505 3.95 14.06 -26.39
N LEU A 506 4.34 13.86 -27.66
CA LEU A 506 3.91 12.69 -28.44
C LEU A 506 4.41 11.38 -27.80
N TRP A 507 5.67 11.36 -27.36
CA TRP A 507 6.24 10.22 -26.63
C TRP A 507 5.50 9.94 -25.32
N MET A 508 5.15 10.98 -24.54
CA MET A 508 4.34 10.83 -23.32
C MET A 508 2.93 10.30 -23.61
N VAL A 509 2.26 10.80 -24.65
CA VAL A 509 0.94 10.30 -25.10
C VAL A 509 1.03 8.82 -25.47
N ALA A 510 2.13 8.42 -26.10
CA ALA A 510 2.43 7.02 -26.42
C ALA A 510 2.88 6.17 -25.22
N GLY A 511 2.78 6.69 -24.00
CA GLY A 511 3.08 5.94 -22.77
C GLY A 511 4.51 6.10 -22.25
N ALA A 512 5.33 6.98 -22.86
CA ALA A 512 6.71 7.26 -22.46
C ALA A 512 7.59 6.00 -22.34
N ARG A 513 7.40 5.02 -23.24
CA ARG A 513 8.18 3.78 -23.29
C ARG A 513 9.37 3.93 -24.23
N GLY A 514 10.48 3.29 -23.88
CA GLY A 514 11.77 3.49 -24.54
C GLY A 514 12.41 4.84 -24.21
N PRO A 515 13.64 5.10 -24.70
CA PRO A 515 14.26 6.42 -24.62
C PRO A 515 13.46 7.45 -25.42
N LEU A 516 13.46 8.70 -24.97
CA LEU A 516 12.95 9.82 -25.77
C LEU A 516 13.75 9.91 -27.07
N PRO A 517 13.12 9.79 -28.26
CA PRO A 517 13.84 9.86 -29.52
C PRO A 517 14.33 11.28 -29.82
N ASP A 518 15.44 11.35 -30.57
CA ASP A 518 15.91 12.61 -31.13
C ASP A 518 14.90 13.17 -32.14
N ALA A 519 14.82 14.50 -32.19
CA ALA A 519 14.00 15.16 -33.19
C ALA A 519 14.55 14.88 -34.59
N PRO A 520 13.70 14.49 -35.55
CA PRO A 520 14.12 14.29 -36.92
C PRO A 520 14.50 15.63 -37.55
N ASP A 521 15.38 15.57 -38.56
CA ASP A 521 15.75 16.74 -39.35
C ASP A 521 14.52 17.43 -39.95
N SER A 522 14.62 18.74 -40.21
CA SER A 522 13.52 19.54 -40.79
C SER A 522 13.01 19.05 -42.14
N HIS A 523 13.78 18.19 -42.83
CA HIS A 523 13.43 17.61 -44.12
C HIS A 523 12.90 16.17 -44.03
N ALA A 524 12.84 15.59 -42.83
CA ALA A 524 12.41 14.22 -42.64
C ALA A 524 10.97 14.00 -43.11
N HIS A 525 10.73 12.80 -43.65
CA HIS A 525 9.41 12.40 -44.13
C HIS A 525 8.57 11.75 -43.03
N TRP A 526 9.23 11.13 -42.05
CA TRP A 526 8.63 10.41 -40.93
C TRP A 526 9.63 10.26 -39.78
N LEU A 527 9.12 9.86 -38.62
CA LEU A 527 9.88 9.41 -37.46
C LEU A 527 9.35 8.04 -37.03
N ILE A 528 10.21 7.02 -37.01
CA ILE A 528 9.88 5.66 -36.58
C ILE A 528 10.95 5.21 -35.59
N PRO A 529 10.80 5.48 -34.29
CA PRO A 529 11.75 5.06 -33.27
C PRO A 529 11.66 3.54 -33.05
N ALA A 530 12.81 2.87 -32.88
CA ALA A 530 12.85 1.41 -32.72
C ALA A 530 12.19 0.94 -31.41
N ASP A 531 12.48 1.59 -30.28
CA ASP A 531 12.06 1.15 -28.95
C ASP A 531 10.86 1.93 -28.38
N CYS A 532 10.18 2.70 -29.22
CA CYS A 532 8.99 3.46 -28.81
C CYS A 532 7.74 2.92 -29.51
N PRO A 533 6.60 2.82 -28.81
CA PRO A 533 5.36 2.28 -29.35
C PRO A 533 4.58 3.35 -30.16
N PHE A 534 5.28 4.24 -30.86
CA PHE A 534 4.66 5.22 -31.75
C PHE A 534 5.47 5.53 -33.00
N ALA A 535 4.79 6.02 -34.03
CA ALA A 535 5.41 6.55 -35.24
C ALA A 535 4.74 7.87 -35.65
N VAL A 536 5.46 8.70 -36.41
CA VAL A 536 4.97 9.98 -36.91
C VAL A 536 5.18 10.06 -38.41
N LEU A 537 4.11 10.23 -39.18
CA LEU A 537 4.17 10.60 -40.58
C LEU A 537 4.17 12.12 -40.70
N ILE A 538 5.28 12.72 -41.14
CA ILE A 538 5.43 14.17 -41.28
C ILE A 538 4.94 14.64 -42.66
N GLN A 539 5.17 13.84 -43.69
CA GLN A 539 4.81 14.18 -45.08
C GLN A 539 3.83 13.15 -45.65
N GLU A 540 2.54 13.49 -45.71
CA GLU A 540 1.46 12.62 -46.20
C GLU A 540 1.72 11.98 -47.58
N ARG A 541 2.44 12.66 -48.48
CA ARG A 541 2.81 12.12 -49.82
C ARG A 541 3.70 10.89 -49.75
N ARG A 542 4.35 10.66 -48.60
CA ARG A 542 5.28 9.56 -48.36
C ARG A 542 4.63 8.39 -47.61
N PHE A 543 3.30 8.40 -47.48
CA PHE A 543 2.53 7.39 -46.75
C PHE A 543 2.85 5.95 -47.18
N LYS A 544 2.86 5.64 -48.49
CA LYS A 544 3.12 4.27 -48.96
C LYS A 544 4.47 3.71 -48.52
N ASP A 545 5.49 4.56 -48.48
CA ASP A 545 6.81 4.16 -48.00
C ASP A 545 6.83 4.04 -46.48
N PHE A 546 6.22 5.01 -45.77
CA PHE A 546 6.06 4.96 -44.32
C PHE A 546 5.32 3.69 -43.85
N HIS A 547 4.18 3.37 -44.47
CA HIS A 547 3.37 2.20 -44.18
C HIS A 547 4.21 0.93 -44.25
N ARG A 548 5.02 0.76 -45.31
CA ARG A 548 5.92 -0.38 -45.47
C ARG A 548 6.95 -0.53 -44.33
N HIS A 549 7.35 0.58 -43.69
CA HIS A 549 8.31 0.55 -42.58
C HIS A 549 7.66 0.28 -41.22
N ILE A 550 6.36 0.56 -41.07
CA ILE A 550 5.60 0.25 -39.86
C ILE A 550 4.83 -1.08 -39.97
N GLU A 551 4.71 -1.63 -41.17
CA GLU A 551 4.13 -2.94 -41.43
C GLU A 551 4.91 -4.02 -40.66
N GLY A 552 4.23 -4.76 -39.78
CA GLY A 552 4.82 -5.77 -38.90
C GLY A 552 5.33 -5.25 -37.55
N ARG A 553 5.12 -3.98 -37.22
CA ARG A 553 5.37 -3.43 -35.86
C ARG A 553 4.13 -3.62 -34.97
N ASP A 554 4.04 -4.79 -34.32
CA ASP A 554 2.92 -5.15 -33.43
C ASP A 554 2.92 -4.39 -32.09
N ASP A 555 3.98 -3.64 -31.80
CA ASP A 555 4.16 -2.86 -30.57
C ASP A 555 3.60 -1.42 -30.68
N LEU A 556 3.22 -0.97 -31.89
CA LEU A 556 2.69 0.38 -32.09
C LEU A 556 1.34 0.56 -31.40
N THR A 557 1.30 1.49 -30.46
CA THR A 557 0.06 1.93 -29.82
C THR A 557 -0.50 3.18 -30.49
N HIS A 558 0.38 4.03 -31.02
CA HIS A 558 0.04 5.34 -31.57
C HIS A 558 0.69 5.60 -32.94
N VAL A 559 -0.07 6.11 -33.90
CA VAL A 559 0.48 6.65 -35.15
C VAL A 559 -0.03 8.06 -35.34
N PHE A 560 0.89 9.02 -35.39
CA PHE A 560 0.57 10.43 -35.60
C PHE A 560 0.73 10.79 -37.07
N ILE A 561 -0.28 11.43 -37.66
CA ILE A 561 -0.28 11.82 -39.07
C ILE A 561 -0.35 13.33 -39.18
N VAL A 562 0.71 13.96 -39.67
CA VAL A 562 0.79 15.41 -39.87
C VAL A 562 0.06 15.80 -41.15
N THR A 563 -1.18 16.31 -41.02
CA THR A 563 -1.99 16.81 -42.14
C THR A 563 -3.04 17.83 -41.68
N ASN A 564 -3.32 18.80 -42.54
CA ASN A 564 -4.43 19.75 -42.35
C ASN A 564 -5.74 19.27 -43.00
N SER A 565 -5.70 18.17 -43.77
CA SER A 565 -6.87 17.64 -44.49
C SER A 565 -7.53 16.52 -43.69
N ARG A 566 -8.77 16.74 -43.25
CA ARG A 566 -9.56 15.72 -42.54
C ARG A 566 -9.86 14.52 -43.43
N ASP A 567 -10.13 14.72 -44.70
CA ASP A 567 -10.42 13.64 -45.65
C ASP A 567 -9.18 12.78 -45.90
N THR A 568 -8.01 13.42 -46.06
CA THR A 568 -6.74 12.71 -46.17
C THR A 568 -6.49 11.89 -44.91
N PHE A 569 -6.68 12.47 -43.72
CA PHE A 569 -6.49 11.75 -42.47
C PHE A 569 -7.41 10.53 -42.36
N HIS A 570 -8.71 10.65 -42.70
CA HIS A 570 -9.64 9.52 -42.66
C HIS A 570 -9.19 8.38 -43.57
N ASN A 571 -8.82 8.69 -44.81
CA ASN A 571 -8.34 7.67 -45.76
C ASN A 571 -7.08 6.97 -45.25
N LEU A 572 -6.08 7.74 -44.79
CA LEU A 572 -4.81 7.16 -44.32
C LEU A 572 -4.98 6.34 -43.04
N ARG A 573 -5.91 6.73 -42.16
CA ARG A 573 -6.20 6.02 -40.92
C ARG A 573 -6.71 4.61 -41.16
N GLU A 574 -7.51 4.39 -42.20
CA GLU A 574 -8.06 3.06 -42.51
C GLU A 574 -6.98 2.05 -42.91
N GLU A 575 -5.85 2.54 -43.42
CA GLU A 575 -4.72 1.71 -43.85
C GLU A 575 -3.71 1.43 -42.71
N VAL A 576 -3.79 2.12 -41.57
CA VAL A 576 -2.81 1.98 -40.47
C VAL A 576 -3.32 1.03 -39.38
N ASP A 577 -2.58 -0.06 -39.15
CA ASP A 577 -2.85 -0.98 -38.05
C ASP A 577 -2.23 -0.48 -36.73
N ALA A 578 -2.94 0.43 -36.05
CA ALA A 578 -2.59 0.88 -34.70
C ALA A 578 -3.86 1.26 -33.90
N PRO A 579 -3.91 1.02 -32.58
CA PRO A 579 -5.06 1.36 -31.74
C PRO A 579 -5.44 2.84 -31.79
N HIS A 580 -4.45 3.73 -31.86
CA HIS A 580 -4.65 5.17 -31.86
C HIS A 580 -3.95 5.84 -33.04
N VAL A 581 -4.70 6.11 -34.10
CA VAL A 581 -4.24 6.97 -35.19
C VAL A 581 -4.72 8.40 -34.92
N VAL A 582 -3.79 9.34 -34.82
CA VAL A 582 -4.05 10.71 -34.36
C VAL A 582 -3.65 11.72 -35.43
N GLN A 583 -4.55 12.64 -35.77
CA GLN A 583 -4.24 13.73 -36.67
C GLN A 583 -3.43 14.80 -35.94
N LEU A 584 -2.29 15.18 -36.51
CA LEU A 584 -1.55 16.37 -36.14
C LEU A 584 -1.70 17.44 -37.23
N TYR A 585 -2.24 18.60 -36.91
CA TYR A 585 -2.20 19.77 -37.77
C TYR A 585 -0.76 20.25 -37.95
N LYS A 586 -0.45 20.78 -39.14
CA LYS A 586 0.86 21.37 -39.47
C LYS A 586 1.16 22.58 -38.61
N ASP A 587 0.12 23.36 -38.29
CA ASP A 587 0.20 24.32 -37.19
C ASP A 587 -0.10 23.58 -35.90
N TYR A 588 0.95 23.28 -35.14
CA TYR A 588 0.81 22.54 -33.90
C TYR A 588 -0.05 23.27 -32.85
N LEU A 589 -0.28 24.59 -32.97
CA LEU A 589 -1.18 25.31 -32.08
C LEU A 589 -2.62 24.78 -32.17
N GLU A 590 -3.03 24.27 -33.33
CA GLU A 590 -4.37 23.69 -33.49
C GLU A 590 -4.51 22.34 -32.79
N ASN A 591 -3.41 21.58 -32.63
CA ASN A 591 -3.41 20.28 -31.95
C ASN A 591 -3.67 20.38 -30.45
N PHE A 592 -3.28 21.51 -29.83
CA PHE A 592 -3.34 21.69 -28.38
C PHE A 592 -4.42 22.67 -27.92
N LYS A 593 -5.28 23.14 -28.83
CA LYS A 593 -6.48 23.91 -28.47
C LYS A 593 -7.49 23.02 -27.74
N ILE A 594 -7.61 23.25 -26.44
CA ILE A 594 -8.69 22.66 -25.62
C ILE A 594 -9.99 23.40 -25.98
N ASN A 595 -11.04 22.65 -26.35
CA ASN A 595 -12.37 23.09 -26.82
C ASN A 595 -12.48 23.33 -28.34
N PHE A 596 -12.60 22.25 -29.11
CA PHE A 596 -13.47 22.32 -30.30
C PHE A 596 -14.92 22.38 -29.81
N GLY A 597 -15.57 23.54 -29.94
CA GLY A 597 -17.01 23.71 -29.73
C GLY A 597 -17.43 24.28 -28.37
N LYS A 598 -17.26 25.60 -28.21
CA LYS A 598 -18.17 26.49 -27.46
C LYS A 598 -17.98 27.92 -28.00
N ASP A 599 -18.46 28.14 -29.20
CA ASP A 599 -18.94 29.45 -29.68
C ASP A 599 -20.30 29.22 -30.32
#